data_AF-A0A7S1DFA0-F1
#
_entry.id   AF-A0A7S1DFA0-F1
#
_cell.length_a   1.000
_cell.length_b   1.000
_cell.length_c   1.000
_cell.angle_alpha   90.00
_cell.angle_beta   90.00
_cell.angle_gamma   90.00
#
_symmetry.space_group_name_H-M   'P 1'
#
loop_
_entity.id
_entity.type
_entity.pdbx_description
1 polymer ?
#
loop_
_entity_poly.entity_id
_entity_poly.type
_entity_poly.pdbx_seq_one_letter_code
_entity_poly.pdbx_strand_id
1 'polypeptide(L)'
;MEPLSHHGAAPSPHSAPQQPAAADPPVSEAAQARGAAAPVPPAGERRRVMLKHAQGILYRFACGMRDGLNISKWWYIMYESSSMWRTTRTILLYNGIWMGLVVFINSFVSKWSAYLVDGYWPRLVFDYILMLCWSIPMYILSIILCLSWYQEIACGACIMLDRRPRVPPGAMDKWKRLLESIGDEIYRLLVIIMFLVGCKVLQYIPGMFGMPYLGDALYFVSLCWSTSLYAFEYVWAYIGWTADEKLNFFETRWTYFAGFGAPLTVVTFNMSVFAGAALYASAIPFLIISAAGAAPRIHLERSRVRMFWLPGMCATLAFMAAMPVIQSRPQKSKLGSSQEDVDTGAGAVSGACTGSEPVMRLKGGSGSAE
;
A
#
# COMPACT_ATOMS: atom_id res chain seq x y z
N MET A 1 25.57 7.13 68.16
CA MET A 1 25.85 5.69 68.38
C MET A 1 24.60 4.93 67.98
N GLU A 2 24.58 4.44 66.74
CA GLU A 2 23.92 3.17 66.42
C GLU A 2 24.62 2.04 67.23
N PRO A 3 24.01 0.85 67.47
CA PRO A 3 23.89 -0.11 66.35
C PRO A 3 22.79 -1.23 66.41
N LEU A 4 22.54 -1.79 65.21
CA LEU A 4 22.43 -3.22 64.83
C LEU A 4 21.25 -4.13 65.31
N SER A 5 20.31 -4.36 64.38
CA SER A 5 19.98 -5.62 63.67
C SER A 5 19.99 -7.04 64.33
N HIS A 6 18.98 -7.82 63.90
CA HIS A 6 18.92 -9.26 63.54
C HIS A 6 18.31 -10.32 64.49
N HIS A 7 17.30 -11.00 63.91
CA HIS A 7 16.96 -12.45 63.92
C HIS A 7 16.53 -13.20 65.19
N GLY A 8 15.37 -13.85 65.09
CA GLY A 8 14.96 -15.03 65.87
C GLY A 8 13.56 -15.49 65.42
N ALA A 9 13.47 -16.44 64.48
CA ALA A 9 13.26 -17.86 64.75
C ALA A 9 11.82 -18.18 65.23
N ALA A 10 11.01 -18.70 64.30
CA ALA A 10 9.69 -19.27 64.56
C ALA A 10 9.81 -20.70 65.13
N PRO A 11 8.97 -21.09 66.10
CA PRO A 11 8.74 -22.48 66.43
C PRO A 11 7.32 -22.92 65.99
N SER A 12 7.26 -23.95 65.14
CA SER A 12 6.15 -24.92 65.07
C SER A 12 6.36 -26.00 66.14
N PRO A 13 5.35 -26.72 66.71
CA PRO A 13 4.41 -27.54 65.94
C PRO A 13 3.00 -27.82 66.56
N HIS A 14 2.18 -28.50 65.76
CA HIS A 14 1.00 -29.32 66.09
C HIS A 14 -0.40 -28.70 66.25
N SER A 15 -1.28 -29.23 65.38
CA SER A 15 -2.72 -29.54 65.58
C SER A 15 -3.71 -28.69 64.79
N ALA A 16 -3.91 -29.02 63.51
CA ALA A 16 -5.15 -28.69 62.80
C ALA A 16 -5.63 -29.91 61.97
N PRO A 17 -6.95 -30.13 61.84
CA PRO A 17 -7.50 -31.40 61.37
C PRO A 17 -7.39 -31.58 59.85
N GLN A 18 -7.23 -32.82 59.41
CA GLN A 18 -7.30 -33.23 58.01
C GLN A 18 -8.64 -32.82 57.37
N GLN A 19 -8.57 -32.04 56.29
CA GLN A 19 -9.68 -31.88 55.33
C GLN A 19 -9.73 -33.12 54.41
N PRO A 20 -10.92 -33.65 54.10
CA PRO A 20 -11.05 -34.76 53.16
C PRO A 20 -10.74 -34.29 51.73
N ALA A 21 -9.92 -35.08 51.04
CA ALA A 21 -9.60 -34.93 49.63
C ALA A 21 -10.88 -34.92 48.78
N ALA A 22 -11.22 -33.77 48.21
CA ALA A 22 -12.20 -33.70 47.13
C ALA A 22 -11.52 -34.20 45.86
N ALA A 23 -11.96 -35.37 45.40
CA ALA A 23 -11.46 -36.04 44.21
C ALA A 23 -11.54 -35.13 42.97
N ASP A 24 -10.45 -35.07 42.20
CA ASP A 24 -10.45 -34.55 40.85
C ASP A 24 -11.47 -35.32 40.00
N PRO A 25 -12.32 -34.66 39.20
CA PRO A 25 -13.22 -35.35 38.30
C PRO A 25 -12.40 -36.12 37.24
N PRO A 26 -12.86 -37.32 36.83
CA PRO A 26 -12.10 -38.16 35.92
C PRO A 26 -11.95 -37.46 34.56
N VAL A 27 -10.71 -37.48 34.05
CA VAL A 27 -10.25 -36.89 32.77
C VAL A 27 -11.09 -37.35 31.55
N SER A 28 -11.92 -38.40 31.68
CA SER A 28 -12.79 -38.86 30.60
C SER A 28 -14.03 -38.00 30.35
N GLU A 29 -14.59 -37.31 31.36
CA GLU A 29 -15.79 -36.46 31.17
C GLU A 29 -15.46 -35.14 30.47
N ALA A 30 -14.31 -34.53 30.78
CA ALA A 30 -13.84 -33.32 30.12
C ALA A 30 -13.45 -33.56 28.65
N ALA A 31 -13.02 -34.78 28.31
CA ALA A 31 -12.74 -35.20 26.94
C ALA A 31 -14.02 -35.50 26.13
N GLN A 32 -15.05 -36.11 26.76
CA GLN A 32 -16.36 -36.34 26.13
C GLN A 32 -17.14 -35.04 25.87
N ALA A 33 -17.01 -34.03 26.74
CA ALA A 33 -17.64 -32.72 26.53
C ALA A 33 -17.05 -31.93 25.35
N ARG A 34 -15.80 -32.23 24.93
CA ARG A 34 -15.16 -31.62 23.75
C ARG A 34 -15.46 -32.34 22.43
N GLY A 35 -16.00 -33.57 22.49
CA GLY A 35 -16.44 -34.37 21.35
C GLY A 35 -17.92 -34.20 20.99
N ALA A 36 -18.71 -33.55 21.83
CA ALA A 36 -20.09 -33.20 21.53
C ALA A 36 -20.11 -32.11 20.45
N ALA A 37 -20.32 -32.51 19.19
CA ALA A 37 -20.56 -31.60 18.09
C ALA A 37 -21.58 -30.55 18.53
N ALA A 38 -21.19 -29.27 18.54
CA ALA A 38 -22.08 -28.17 18.89
C ALA A 38 -23.41 -28.36 18.15
N PRO A 39 -24.56 -28.26 18.84
CA PRO A 39 -25.85 -28.53 18.23
C PRO A 39 -25.99 -27.69 16.97
N VAL A 40 -26.14 -28.37 15.84
CA VAL A 40 -26.33 -27.76 14.53
C VAL A 40 -27.50 -26.78 14.66
N PRO A 41 -27.26 -25.46 14.50
CA PRO A 41 -28.33 -24.49 14.67
C PRO A 41 -29.43 -24.77 13.65
N PRO A 42 -30.72 -24.66 14.03
CA PRO A 42 -31.84 -24.92 13.14
C PRO A 42 -31.71 -24.09 11.85
N ALA A 43 -32.21 -24.62 10.73
CA ALA A 43 -32.03 -24.00 9.41
C ALA A 43 -32.46 -22.52 9.35
N GLY A 44 -33.49 -22.16 10.13
CA GLY A 44 -33.95 -20.77 10.27
C GLY A 44 -32.94 -19.85 10.97
N GLU A 45 -32.20 -20.35 11.96
CA GLU A 45 -31.16 -19.60 12.66
C GLU A 45 -29.90 -19.45 11.79
N ARG A 46 -29.49 -20.50 11.06
CA ARG A 46 -28.42 -20.41 10.05
C ARG A 46 -28.73 -19.35 8.99
N ARG A 47 -29.96 -19.34 8.46
CA ARG A 47 -30.39 -18.36 7.46
C ARG A 47 -30.36 -16.94 8.02
N ARG A 48 -30.80 -16.73 9.27
CA ARG A 48 -30.73 -15.42 9.94
C ARG A 48 -29.29 -14.96 10.17
N VAL A 49 -28.40 -15.85 10.58
CA VAL A 49 -26.97 -15.54 10.75
C VAL A 49 -26.35 -15.16 9.41
N MET A 50 -26.59 -15.94 8.35
CA MET A 50 -26.12 -15.62 6.99
C MET A 50 -26.67 -14.29 6.48
N LEU A 51 -27.96 -14.00 6.68
CA LEU A 51 -28.57 -12.73 6.30
C LEU A 51 -27.93 -11.54 7.03
N LYS A 52 -27.69 -11.66 8.34
CA LYS A 52 -27.00 -10.62 9.11
C LYS A 52 -25.56 -10.39 8.61
N HIS A 53 -24.84 -11.46 8.27
CA HIS A 53 -23.52 -11.35 7.66
C HIS A 53 -23.57 -10.66 6.29
N ALA A 54 -24.48 -11.07 5.42
CA ALA A 54 -24.65 -10.46 4.09
C ALA A 54 -25.04 -8.98 4.19
N GLN A 55 -25.96 -8.62 5.09
CA GLN A 55 -26.32 -7.22 5.36
C GLN A 55 -25.12 -6.42 5.88
N GLY A 56 -24.30 -7.00 6.75
CA GLY A 56 -23.07 -6.38 7.25
C GLY A 56 -22.07 -6.09 6.13
N ILE A 57 -21.85 -7.03 5.22
CA ILE A 57 -20.99 -6.87 4.03
C ILE A 57 -21.54 -5.77 3.14
N LEU A 58 -22.84 -5.80 2.83
CA LEU A 58 -23.49 -4.82 1.96
C LEU A 58 -23.45 -3.41 2.56
N TYR A 59 -23.67 -3.27 3.86
CA TYR A 59 -23.56 -1.98 4.56
C TYR A 59 -22.16 -1.39 4.43
N ARG A 60 -21.11 -2.19 4.63
CA ARG A 60 -19.72 -1.74 4.54
C ARG A 60 -19.31 -1.38 3.12
N PHE A 61 -19.78 -2.15 2.15
CA PHE A 61 -19.62 -1.84 0.73
C PHE A 61 -20.33 -0.52 0.38
N ALA A 62 -21.56 -0.31 0.85
CA ALA A 62 -22.29 0.94 0.66
C ALA A 62 -21.61 2.14 1.33
N CYS A 63 -21.05 1.97 2.53
CA CYS A 63 -20.24 3.00 3.18
C CYS A 63 -19.00 3.35 2.34
N GLY A 64 -18.29 2.35 1.82
CA GLY A 64 -17.16 2.56 0.90
C GLY A 64 -17.58 3.34 -0.34
N MET A 65 -18.68 2.94 -0.97
CA MET A 65 -19.23 3.60 -2.16
C MET A 65 -19.63 5.05 -1.88
N ARG A 66 -20.28 5.31 -0.74
CA ARG A 66 -20.64 6.67 -0.31
C ARG A 66 -19.42 7.56 -0.12
N ASP A 67 -18.36 7.03 0.49
CA ASP A 67 -17.12 7.77 0.68
C ASP A 67 -16.41 8.02 -0.66
N GLY A 68 -16.43 7.05 -1.57
CA GLY A 68 -15.89 7.18 -2.94
C GLY A 68 -16.67 8.14 -3.83
N LEU A 69 -17.92 8.49 -3.50
CA LEU A 69 -18.80 9.41 -4.24
C LEU A 69 -19.06 10.73 -3.50
N ASN A 70 -18.19 11.12 -2.57
CA ASN A 70 -18.43 12.31 -1.74
C ASN A 70 -18.10 13.62 -2.48
N ILE A 71 -18.88 13.95 -3.50
CA ILE A 71 -18.71 15.12 -4.38
C ILE A 71 -18.70 16.43 -3.60
N SER A 72 -19.50 16.54 -2.53
CA SER A 72 -19.52 17.73 -1.67
C SER A 72 -18.16 18.03 -1.04
N LYS A 73 -17.42 16.99 -0.60
CA LYS A 73 -16.08 17.17 -0.04
C LYS A 73 -15.06 17.54 -1.11
N TRP A 74 -15.20 17.01 -2.33
CA TRP A 74 -14.30 17.35 -3.43
C TRP A 74 -14.34 18.84 -3.70
N TRP A 75 -15.54 19.38 -3.84
CA TRP A 75 -15.75 20.81 -4.08
C TRP A 75 -15.23 21.67 -2.96
N TYR A 76 -15.52 21.32 -1.70
CA TYR A 76 -15.05 22.10 -0.55
C TYR A 76 -13.51 22.19 -0.49
N ILE A 77 -12.82 21.05 -0.57
CA ILE A 77 -11.35 21.01 -0.43
C ILE A 77 -10.68 21.64 -1.67
N MET A 78 -11.22 21.45 -2.87
CA MET A 78 -10.68 22.08 -4.08
C MET A 78 -10.93 23.59 -4.13
N TYR A 79 -12.08 24.08 -3.65
CA TYR A 79 -12.37 25.51 -3.63
C TYR A 79 -11.47 26.25 -2.65
N GLU A 80 -11.26 25.66 -1.47
CA GLU A 80 -10.41 26.23 -0.43
C GLU A 80 -8.93 26.28 -0.85
N SER A 81 -8.45 25.30 -1.64
CA SER A 81 -7.08 25.28 -2.17
C SER A 81 -7.00 25.64 -3.65
N SER A 82 -6.70 26.91 -3.92
CA SER A 82 -6.47 27.41 -5.30
C SER A 82 -5.33 26.69 -6.04
N SER A 83 -4.36 26.11 -5.32
CA SER A 83 -3.29 25.30 -5.90
C SER A 83 -3.83 23.97 -6.42
N MET A 84 -4.57 23.23 -5.59
CA MET A 84 -5.12 21.93 -5.97
C MET A 84 -6.14 22.02 -7.09
N TRP A 85 -6.97 23.06 -7.12
CA TRP A 85 -7.89 23.29 -8.23
C TRP A 85 -7.15 23.53 -9.54
N ARG A 86 -6.07 24.32 -9.52
CA ARG A 86 -5.22 24.54 -10.70
C ARG A 86 -4.61 23.23 -11.20
N THR A 87 -4.01 22.44 -10.31
CA THR A 87 -3.42 21.13 -10.67
C THR A 87 -4.47 20.17 -11.22
N THR A 88 -5.64 20.07 -10.59
CA THR A 88 -6.74 19.22 -11.06
C THR A 88 -7.23 19.64 -12.45
N ARG A 89 -7.41 20.94 -12.69
CA ARG A 89 -7.77 21.46 -14.02
C ARG A 89 -6.71 21.13 -15.06
N THR A 90 -5.42 21.27 -14.72
CA THR A 90 -4.31 20.91 -15.60
C THR A 90 -4.35 19.42 -15.95
N ILE A 91 -4.60 18.53 -14.98
CA ILE A 91 -4.75 17.09 -15.23
C ILE A 91 -5.89 16.82 -16.22
N LEU A 92 -7.07 17.43 -16.01
CA LEU A 92 -8.24 17.22 -16.87
C LEU A 92 -7.97 17.70 -18.31
N LEU A 93 -7.38 18.89 -18.46
CA LEU A 93 -7.02 19.43 -19.77
C LEU A 93 -5.94 18.57 -20.44
N TYR A 94 -4.91 18.19 -19.69
CA TYR A 94 -3.82 17.36 -20.18
C TYR A 94 -4.31 16.00 -20.67
N ASN A 95 -5.11 15.29 -19.87
CA ASN A 95 -5.67 13.98 -20.25
C ASN A 95 -6.62 14.09 -21.44
N GLY A 96 -7.43 15.16 -21.52
CA GLY A 96 -8.31 15.41 -22.66
C GLY A 96 -7.54 15.67 -23.96
N ILE A 97 -6.54 16.56 -23.91
CA ILE A 97 -5.66 16.86 -25.05
C ILE A 97 -4.90 15.61 -25.47
N TRP A 98 -4.35 14.87 -24.50
CA TRP A 98 -3.62 13.64 -24.75
C TRP A 98 -4.47 12.58 -25.45
N MET A 99 -5.70 12.36 -24.97
CA MET A 99 -6.63 11.43 -25.60
C MET A 99 -6.94 11.84 -27.04
N GLY A 100 -7.22 13.13 -27.27
CA GLY A 100 -7.44 13.67 -28.61
C GLY A 100 -6.23 13.48 -29.52
N LEU A 101 -5.03 13.74 -29.01
CA LEU A 101 -3.77 13.59 -29.74
C LEU A 101 -3.50 12.12 -30.11
N VAL A 102 -3.68 11.17 -29.19
CA VAL A 102 -3.48 9.74 -29.45
C VAL A 102 -4.46 9.24 -30.50
N VAL A 103 -5.74 9.61 -30.42
CA VAL A 103 -6.74 9.23 -31.43
C VAL A 103 -6.41 9.84 -32.79
N PHE A 104 -6.00 11.11 -32.81
CA PHE A 104 -5.59 11.79 -34.04
C PHE A 104 -4.38 11.11 -34.69
N ILE A 105 -3.31 10.86 -33.93
CA ILE A 105 -2.09 10.24 -34.46
C ILE A 105 -2.37 8.80 -34.89
N ASN A 106 -3.12 8.00 -34.12
CA ASN A 106 -3.48 6.64 -34.55
C ASN A 106 -4.32 6.64 -35.84
N SER A 107 -5.22 7.60 -36.00
CA SER A 107 -6.01 7.77 -37.24
C SER A 107 -5.14 8.23 -38.41
N PHE A 108 -4.16 9.09 -38.16
CA PHE A 108 -3.21 9.55 -39.16
C PHE A 108 -2.26 8.44 -39.60
N VAL A 109 -1.63 7.75 -38.64
CA VAL A 109 -0.69 6.65 -38.87
C VAL A 109 -1.37 5.50 -39.62
N SER A 110 -2.57 5.09 -39.22
CA SER A 110 -3.29 4.01 -39.91
C SER A 110 -3.66 4.36 -41.36
N LYS A 111 -3.96 5.63 -41.66
CA LYS A 111 -4.20 6.08 -43.03
C LYS A 111 -2.91 6.17 -43.82
N TRP A 112 -1.84 6.69 -43.20
CA TRP A 112 -0.55 6.87 -43.85
C TRP A 112 0.14 5.52 -44.14
N SER A 113 0.03 4.54 -43.24
CA SER A 113 0.52 3.18 -43.45
C SER A 113 -0.17 2.48 -44.62
N ALA A 114 -1.45 2.80 -44.88
CA ALA A 114 -2.19 2.30 -46.04
C ALA A 114 -1.63 2.78 -47.38
N TYR A 115 -0.97 3.94 -47.41
CA TYR A 115 -0.36 4.49 -48.63
C TYR A 115 1.09 4.04 -48.83
N LEU A 116 1.81 3.75 -47.75
CA LEU A 116 3.24 3.45 -47.79
C LEU A 116 3.57 1.97 -47.92
N VAL A 117 2.70 1.10 -47.39
CA VAL A 117 2.99 -0.32 -47.26
C VAL A 117 1.88 -1.13 -47.90
N ASP A 118 2.20 -1.72 -49.05
CA ASP A 118 1.31 -2.65 -49.74
C ASP A 118 1.32 -4.04 -49.05
N GLY A 119 0.13 -4.62 -48.93
CA GLY A 119 -0.08 -5.92 -48.31
C GLY A 119 -0.49 -5.85 -46.83
N TYR A 120 -1.39 -6.75 -46.44
CA TYR A 120 -1.99 -6.77 -45.10
C TYR A 120 -0.96 -7.02 -43.99
N TRP A 121 -0.11 -8.04 -44.15
CA TRP A 121 0.85 -8.44 -43.13
C TRP A 121 1.97 -7.42 -42.88
N PRO A 122 2.64 -6.87 -43.90
CA PRO A 122 3.66 -5.85 -43.69
C PRO A 122 3.08 -4.56 -43.08
N ARG A 123 1.86 -4.18 -43.47
CA ARG A 123 1.17 -3.01 -42.91
C ARG A 123 0.85 -3.19 -41.42
N LEU A 124 0.34 -4.34 -41.02
CA LEU A 124 0.10 -4.64 -39.60
C LEU A 124 1.39 -4.55 -38.79
N VAL A 125 2.47 -5.19 -39.27
CA VAL A 125 3.77 -5.18 -38.58
C VAL A 125 4.28 -3.75 -38.44
N PHE A 126 4.18 -2.95 -39.50
CA PHE A 126 4.55 -1.54 -39.49
C PHE A 126 3.73 -0.72 -38.48
N ASP A 127 2.41 -0.88 -38.46
CA ASP A 127 1.51 -0.19 -37.51
C ASP A 127 1.86 -0.54 -36.04
N TYR A 128 2.13 -1.82 -35.75
CA TYR A 128 2.54 -2.24 -34.40
C TYR A 128 3.91 -1.73 -34.00
N ILE A 129 4.90 -1.73 -34.90
CA ILE A 129 6.24 -1.20 -34.62
C ILE A 129 6.15 0.30 -34.33
N LEU A 130 5.39 1.05 -35.13
CA LEU A 130 5.17 2.46 -34.87
C LEU A 130 4.51 2.66 -33.52
N MET A 131 3.39 1.97 -33.24
CA MET A 131 2.71 2.06 -31.95
C MET A 131 3.66 1.76 -30.77
N LEU A 132 4.53 0.76 -30.89
CA LEU A 132 5.52 0.42 -29.88
C LEU A 132 6.59 1.52 -29.70
N CYS A 133 7.13 2.04 -30.79
CA CYS A 133 8.23 3.01 -30.78
C CYS A 133 7.81 4.40 -30.26
N TRP A 134 6.58 4.84 -30.54
CA TRP A 134 6.16 6.20 -30.18
C TRP A 134 5.10 6.23 -29.09
N SER A 135 4.05 5.39 -29.15
CA SER A 135 2.91 5.50 -28.26
C SER A 135 3.23 5.02 -26.84
N ILE A 136 4.05 3.97 -26.69
CA ILE A 136 4.39 3.43 -25.35
C ILE A 136 5.28 4.40 -24.56
N PRO A 137 6.40 4.93 -25.09
CA PRO A 137 7.23 5.89 -24.36
C PRO A 137 6.46 7.16 -23.98
N MET A 138 5.64 7.65 -24.91
CA MET A 138 4.75 8.79 -24.70
C MET A 138 3.76 8.52 -23.55
N TYR A 139 3.18 7.33 -23.50
CA TYR A 139 2.27 6.93 -22.42
C TYR A 139 2.97 6.80 -21.07
N ILE A 140 4.21 6.27 -21.04
CA ILE A 140 5.01 6.19 -19.81
C ILE A 140 5.32 7.60 -19.27
N LEU A 141 5.75 8.52 -20.13
CA LEU A 141 5.98 9.92 -19.76
C LEU A 141 4.70 10.57 -19.20
N SER A 142 3.57 10.28 -19.83
CA SER A 142 2.25 10.75 -19.38
C SER A 142 1.89 10.26 -17.99
N ILE A 143 2.14 8.98 -17.71
CA ILE A 143 1.95 8.40 -16.36
C ILE A 143 2.84 9.12 -15.36
N ILE A 144 4.13 9.30 -15.65
CA ILE A 144 5.07 9.94 -14.71
C ILE A 144 4.62 11.35 -14.32
N LEU A 145 4.16 12.15 -15.30
CA LEU A 145 3.60 13.49 -15.03
C LEU A 145 2.32 13.42 -14.19
N CYS A 146 1.43 12.48 -14.50
CA CYS A 146 0.23 12.25 -13.69
C CYS A 146 0.58 11.89 -12.25
N LEU A 147 1.56 11.00 -12.05
CA LEU A 147 2.00 10.59 -10.72
C LEU A 147 2.47 11.78 -9.88
N SER A 148 3.23 12.72 -10.46
CA SER A 148 3.70 13.91 -9.72
C SER A 148 2.54 14.80 -9.29
N TRP A 149 1.57 15.05 -10.17
CA TRP A 149 0.40 15.86 -9.84
C TRP A 149 -0.51 15.19 -8.80
N TYR A 150 -0.65 13.87 -8.85
CA TYR A 150 -1.40 13.12 -7.84
C TYR A 150 -0.76 13.20 -6.45
N GLN A 151 0.57 13.17 -6.37
CA GLN A 151 1.29 13.35 -5.10
C GLN A 151 1.07 14.76 -4.52
N GLU A 152 1.08 15.81 -5.35
CA GLU A 152 0.79 17.18 -4.90
C GLU A 152 -0.62 17.31 -4.32
N ILE A 153 -1.63 16.74 -5.00
CA ILE A 153 -3.02 16.76 -4.55
C ILE A 153 -3.18 15.98 -3.24
N ALA A 154 -2.55 14.82 -3.12
CA ALA A 154 -2.61 14.01 -1.91
C ALA A 154 -1.97 14.73 -0.71
N CYS A 155 -0.80 15.33 -0.89
CA CYS A 155 -0.14 16.13 0.13
C CYS A 155 -1.02 17.30 0.57
N GLY A 156 -1.56 18.06 -0.39
CA GLY A 156 -2.45 19.20 -0.11
C GLY A 156 -3.70 18.77 0.66
N ALA A 157 -4.38 17.71 0.21
CA ALA A 157 -5.57 17.20 0.88
C ALA A 157 -5.28 16.68 2.29
N CYS A 158 -4.14 16.01 2.49
CA CYS A 158 -3.75 15.52 3.82
C CYS A 158 -3.44 16.65 4.80
N ILE A 159 -2.75 17.71 4.34
CA ILE A 159 -2.46 18.90 5.16
C ILE A 159 -3.75 19.59 5.59
N MET A 160 -4.68 19.82 4.66
CA MET A 160 -5.96 20.47 4.97
C MET A 160 -6.86 19.68 5.91
N LEU A 161 -6.68 18.36 5.96
CA LEU A 161 -7.41 17.46 6.85
C LEU A 161 -6.64 17.14 8.14
N ASP A 162 -5.61 17.94 8.46
CA ASP A 162 -4.76 17.79 9.64
C ASP A 162 -4.18 16.38 9.82
N ARG A 163 -3.91 15.68 8.72
CA ARG A 163 -3.21 14.39 8.76
C ARG A 163 -1.74 14.67 9.07
N ARG A 164 -1.23 14.13 10.18
CA ARG A 164 0.16 14.28 10.55
C ARG A 164 1.01 13.15 9.97
N PRO A 165 2.14 13.45 9.30
CA PRO A 165 3.11 12.43 8.93
C PRO A 165 3.68 11.78 10.19
N ARG A 166 3.91 10.46 10.15
CA ARG A 166 4.34 9.68 11.32
C ARG A 166 5.79 9.95 11.72
N VAL A 167 6.60 10.47 10.81
CA VAL A 167 8.04 10.69 11.02
C VAL A 167 8.41 12.15 10.71
N PRO A 168 8.82 12.95 11.70
CA PRO A 168 9.44 14.26 11.47
C PRO A 168 10.81 14.11 10.80
N PRO A 169 11.26 15.08 9.98
CA PRO A 169 12.58 15.04 9.35
C PRO A 169 13.67 15.21 10.44
N GLY A 170 14.21 14.10 10.95
CA GLY A 170 15.25 14.14 11.99
C GLY A 170 16.03 12.83 12.18
N ALA A 171 17.35 12.93 11.97
CA ALA A 171 18.44 12.13 12.53
C ALA A 171 18.53 10.62 12.22
N MET A 172 18.55 10.23 10.95
CA MET A 172 19.17 8.97 10.51
C MET A 172 19.67 9.15 9.07
N ASP A 173 20.63 8.33 8.64
CA ASP A 173 21.20 8.36 7.29
C ASP A 173 20.10 8.35 6.22
N LYS A 174 19.90 9.54 5.63
CA LYS A 174 18.87 9.84 4.64
C LYS A 174 18.86 8.81 3.50
N TRP A 175 20.05 8.29 3.15
CA TRP A 175 20.25 7.31 2.10
C TRP A 175 19.71 5.92 2.46
N LYS A 176 19.98 5.41 3.66
CA LYS A 176 19.51 4.08 4.07
C LYS A 176 17.98 4.03 4.12
N ARG A 177 17.36 5.09 4.64
CA ARG A 177 15.89 5.24 4.64
C ARG A 177 15.30 5.37 3.23
N LEU A 178 16.00 6.10 2.34
CA LEU A 178 15.58 6.22 0.96
C LEU A 178 15.61 4.85 0.25
N LEU A 179 16.69 4.09 0.44
CA LEU A 179 16.86 2.75 -0.12
C LEU A 179 15.81 1.76 0.41
N GLU A 180 15.56 1.74 1.72
CA GLU A 180 14.52 0.90 2.33
C GLU A 180 13.12 1.30 1.84
N SER A 181 12.81 2.59 1.79
CA SER A 181 11.52 3.11 1.31
C SER A 181 11.27 2.80 -0.18
N ILE A 182 12.29 2.95 -1.02
CA ILE A 182 12.20 2.61 -2.44
C ILE A 182 12.01 1.10 -2.62
N GLY A 183 12.73 0.28 -1.84
CA GLY A 183 12.60 -1.17 -1.89
C GLY A 183 11.20 -1.66 -1.53
N ASP A 184 10.64 -1.15 -0.43
CA ASP A 184 9.28 -1.44 0.01
C ASP A 184 8.24 -1.04 -1.04
N GLU A 185 8.42 0.12 -1.68
CA GLU A 185 7.50 0.64 -2.67
C GLU A 185 7.55 -0.17 -3.98
N ILE A 186 8.74 -0.55 -4.44
CA ILE A 186 8.92 -1.43 -5.61
C ILE A 186 8.29 -2.80 -5.32
N TYR A 187 8.53 -3.38 -4.14
CA TYR A 187 7.93 -4.66 -3.76
C TYR A 187 6.41 -4.59 -3.81
N ARG A 188 5.82 -3.56 -3.19
CA ARG A 188 4.37 -3.35 -3.16
C ARG A 188 3.79 -3.18 -4.58
N LEU A 189 4.41 -2.37 -5.43
CA LEU A 189 4.00 -2.21 -6.82
C LEU A 189 4.04 -3.54 -7.57
N LEU A 190 5.08 -4.34 -7.35
CA LEU A 190 5.23 -5.65 -7.98
C LEU A 190 4.13 -6.63 -7.52
N VAL A 191 3.79 -6.64 -6.22
CA VAL A 191 2.65 -7.41 -5.69
C VAL A 191 1.33 -7.00 -6.35
N ILE A 192 1.08 -5.69 -6.50
CA ILE A 192 -0.15 -5.17 -7.12
C ILE A 192 -0.20 -5.53 -8.62
N ILE A 193 0.91 -5.39 -9.33
CA ILE A 193 1.00 -5.77 -10.76
C ILE A 193 0.74 -7.27 -10.92
N MET A 194 1.39 -8.12 -10.12
CA MET A 194 1.16 -9.57 -10.18
C MET A 194 -0.27 -9.94 -9.79
N PHE A 195 -0.88 -9.22 -8.84
CA PHE A 195 -2.28 -9.40 -8.48
C PHE A 195 -3.20 -9.07 -9.66
N LEU A 196 -2.99 -7.93 -10.32
CA LEU A 196 -3.77 -7.52 -11.49
C LEU A 196 -3.62 -8.49 -12.67
N VAL A 197 -2.39 -8.91 -12.97
CA VAL A 197 -2.11 -9.91 -14.01
C VAL A 197 -2.77 -11.23 -13.66
N GLY A 198 -2.64 -11.70 -12.43
CA GLY A 198 -3.29 -12.91 -11.95
C GLY A 198 -4.81 -12.86 -12.11
N CYS A 199 -5.45 -11.74 -11.74
CA CYS A 199 -6.89 -11.56 -11.90
C CYS A 199 -7.33 -11.50 -13.36
N LYS A 200 -6.50 -10.90 -14.23
CA LYS A 200 -6.74 -10.91 -15.68
C LYS A 200 -6.66 -12.31 -16.26
N VAL A 201 -5.68 -13.11 -15.84
CA VAL A 201 -5.57 -14.52 -16.24
C VAL A 201 -6.77 -15.32 -15.72
N LEU A 202 -7.16 -15.10 -14.45
CA LEU A 202 -8.36 -15.69 -13.86
C LEU A 202 -9.67 -15.25 -14.50
N GLN A 203 -9.71 -14.16 -15.27
CA GLN A 203 -10.89 -13.80 -16.06
C GLN A 203 -11.11 -14.79 -17.22
N TYR A 204 -10.03 -15.21 -17.88
CA TYR A 204 -10.08 -16.09 -19.05
C TYR A 204 -10.30 -17.57 -18.70
N ILE A 205 -9.84 -18.01 -17.51
CA ILE A 205 -9.92 -19.42 -17.09
C ILE A 205 -11.38 -19.91 -16.93
N PRO A 206 -12.29 -19.26 -16.18
CA PRO A 206 -13.67 -19.72 -15.98
C PRO A 206 -14.50 -19.74 -17.26
N GLY A 207 -14.20 -18.84 -18.22
CA GLY A 207 -14.79 -18.87 -19.56
C GLY A 207 -14.48 -20.18 -20.30
N MET A 208 -13.30 -20.76 -20.07
CA MET A 208 -12.89 -22.06 -20.62
C MET A 208 -13.62 -23.25 -19.95
N PHE A 209 -14.05 -23.10 -18.69
CA PHE A 209 -14.77 -24.13 -17.91
C PHE A 209 -16.31 -23.96 -17.92
N GLY A 210 -16.85 -23.09 -18.79
CA GLY A 210 -18.30 -22.92 -18.95
C GLY A 210 -18.98 -22.01 -17.92
N MET A 211 -18.21 -21.23 -17.14
CA MET A 211 -18.73 -20.21 -16.21
C MET A 211 -18.28 -18.80 -16.61
N PRO A 212 -18.84 -18.20 -17.69
CA PRO A 212 -18.38 -16.90 -18.20
C PRO A 212 -18.56 -15.75 -17.19
N TYR A 213 -19.66 -15.73 -16.44
CA TYR A 213 -19.98 -14.64 -15.52
C TYR A 213 -19.10 -14.57 -14.28
N LEU A 214 -18.53 -15.70 -13.84
CA LEU A 214 -17.73 -15.75 -12.62
C LEU A 214 -16.36 -15.07 -12.84
N GLY A 215 -15.75 -15.26 -14.02
CA GLY A 215 -14.48 -14.62 -14.38
C GLY A 215 -14.60 -13.10 -14.43
N ASP A 216 -15.65 -12.60 -15.08
CA ASP A 216 -15.89 -11.16 -15.20
C ASP A 216 -16.20 -10.51 -13.84
N ALA A 217 -16.97 -11.19 -12.98
CA ALA A 217 -17.27 -10.71 -11.64
C ALA A 217 -15.99 -10.62 -10.77
N LEU A 218 -15.14 -11.65 -10.79
CA LEU A 218 -13.86 -11.63 -10.07
C LEU A 218 -12.95 -10.53 -10.58
N TYR A 219 -12.85 -10.38 -11.90
CA TYR A 219 -12.05 -9.32 -12.52
C TYR A 219 -12.56 -7.92 -12.16
N PHE A 220 -13.88 -7.72 -12.17
CA PHE A 220 -14.51 -6.46 -11.75
C PHE A 220 -14.17 -6.11 -10.30
N VAL A 221 -14.31 -7.05 -9.36
CA VAL A 221 -13.98 -6.79 -7.95
C VAL A 221 -12.49 -6.48 -7.78
N SER A 222 -11.61 -7.17 -8.52
CA SER A 222 -10.17 -6.87 -8.55
C SER A 222 -9.86 -5.47 -9.05
N LEU A 223 -10.55 -4.99 -10.09
CA LEU A 223 -10.42 -3.61 -10.53
C LEU A 223 -10.89 -2.62 -9.47
N CYS A 224 -11.99 -2.89 -8.77
CA CYS A 224 -12.46 -2.05 -7.67
C CYS A 224 -11.39 -1.94 -6.57
N TRP A 225 -10.80 -3.07 -6.18
CA TRP A 225 -9.73 -3.11 -5.19
C TRP A 225 -8.49 -2.34 -5.64
N SER A 226 -8.03 -2.55 -6.87
CA SER A 226 -6.87 -1.84 -7.41
C SER A 226 -7.09 -0.34 -7.52
N THR A 227 -8.30 0.07 -7.94
CA THR A 227 -8.69 1.48 -7.99
C THR A 227 -8.62 2.13 -6.61
N SER A 228 -9.16 1.44 -5.61
CA SER A 228 -9.11 1.90 -4.24
C SER A 228 -7.69 1.94 -3.69
N LEU A 229 -6.89 0.90 -3.90
CA LEU A 229 -5.49 0.86 -3.47
C LEU A 229 -4.70 2.02 -4.05
N TYR A 230 -4.91 2.31 -5.33
CA TYR A 230 -4.22 3.41 -5.99
C TYR A 230 -4.53 4.75 -5.33
N ALA A 231 -5.80 5.05 -5.06
CA ALA A 231 -6.18 6.32 -4.41
C ALA A 231 -5.67 6.44 -2.96
N PHE A 232 -5.77 5.37 -2.17
CA PHE A 232 -5.31 5.35 -0.78
C PHE A 232 -3.79 5.35 -0.64
N GLU A 233 -3.08 4.87 -1.65
CA GLU A 233 -1.63 4.79 -1.60
C GLU A 233 -0.98 6.16 -1.41
N TYR A 234 -1.45 7.17 -2.14
CA TYR A 234 -0.91 8.52 -2.02
C TYR A 234 -1.08 9.09 -0.61
N VAL A 235 -2.20 8.76 0.03
CA VAL A 235 -2.50 9.16 1.41
C VAL A 235 -1.61 8.41 2.39
N TRP A 236 -1.43 7.10 2.21
CA TRP A 236 -0.58 6.29 3.08
C TRP A 236 0.91 6.58 2.90
N ALA A 237 1.33 6.93 1.68
CA ALA A 237 2.67 7.41 1.38
C ALA A 237 2.95 8.73 2.12
N TYR A 238 1.99 9.67 2.12
CA TYR A 238 2.11 10.90 2.90
C TYR A 238 2.20 10.64 4.41
N ILE A 239 1.39 9.73 4.95
CA ILE A 239 1.42 9.38 6.38
C ILE A 239 2.72 8.62 6.75
N GLY A 240 3.32 7.90 5.79
CA GLY A 240 4.53 7.11 5.98
C GLY A 240 4.27 5.70 6.50
N TRP A 241 3.23 5.02 6.01
CA TRP A 241 2.96 3.61 6.34
C TRP A 241 3.94 2.69 5.61
N THR A 242 4.32 1.57 6.26
CA THR A 242 5.12 0.52 5.60
C THR A 242 4.26 -0.34 4.67
N ALA A 243 4.88 -1.08 3.75
CA ALA A 243 4.16 -1.94 2.80
C ALA A 243 3.27 -2.98 3.53
N ASP A 244 3.78 -3.59 4.59
CA ASP A 244 3.04 -4.57 5.39
C ASP A 244 1.83 -3.96 6.11
N GLU A 245 1.97 -2.75 6.65
CA GLU A 245 0.87 -2.03 7.30
C GLU A 245 -0.26 -1.73 6.32
N LYS A 246 0.09 -1.28 5.10
CA LYS A 246 -0.88 -1.01 4.03
C LYS A 246 -1.65 -2.27 3.63
N LEU A 247 -0.94 -3.37 3.37
CA LEU A 247 -1.56 -4.65 2.96
C LEU A 247 -2.45 -5.23 4.07
N ASN A 248 -1.96 -5.25 5.32
CA ASN A 248 -2.74 -5.73 6.45
C ASN A 248 -3.98 -4.86 6.70
N PHE A 249 -3.86 -3.54 6.54
CA PHE A 249 -4.99 -2.64 6.64
C PHE A 249 -6.02 -2.91 5.52
N PHE A 250 -5.55 -3.18 4.31
CA PHE A 250 -6.41 -3.49 3.17
C PHE A 250 -7.16 -4.82 3.35
N GLU A 251 -6.45 -5.91 3.67
CA GLU A 251 -7.02 -7.25 3.83
C GLU A 251 -8.05 -7.36 4.96
N THR A 252 -7.96 -6.48 5.96
CA THR A 252 -8.91 -6.42 7.09
C THR A 252 -10.17 -5.61 6.80
N ARG A 253 -10.25 -4.83 5.70
CA ARG A 253 -11.44 -4.08 5.28
C ARG A 253 -11.73 -4.22 3.78
N TRP A 254 -11.51 -5.40 3.22
CA TRP A 254 -11.64 -5.66 1.78
C TRP A 254 -13.02 -5.25 1.21
N THR A 255 -14.11 -5.40 1.97
CA THR A 255 -15.48 -5.04 1.56
C THR A 255 -15.65 -3.55 1.33
N TYR A 256 -15.12 -2.73 2.25
CA TYR A 256 -15.14 -1.28 2.17
C TYR A 256 -14.36 -0.79 0.94
N PHE A 257 -13.16 -1.33 0.72
CA PHE A 257 -12.32 -0.94 -0.42
C PHE A 257 -12.90 -1.37 -1.76
N ALA A 258 -13.58 -2.52 -1.83
CA ALA A 258 -14.34 -2.90 -3.03
C ALA A 258 -15.44 -1.88 -3.33
N GLY A 259 -16.15 -1.40 -2.30
CA GLY A 259 -17.19 -0.37 -2.45
C GLY A 259 -16.63 0.99 -2.88
N PHE A 260 -15.48 1.39 -2.31
CA PHE A 260 -14.84 2.67 -2.60
C PHE A 260 -14.41 2.83 -4.06
N GLY A 261 -13.81 1.79 -4.65
CA GLY A 261 -13.36 1.81 -6.05
C GLY A 261 -14.46 1.51 -7.08
N ALA A 262 -15.59 0.91 -6.64
CA ALA A 262 -16.65 0.47 -7.53
C ALA A 262 -17.22 1.56 -8.46
N PRO A 263 -17.51 2.80 -8.00
CA PRO A 263 -18.07 3.83 -8.89
C PRO A 263 -17.20 4.09 -10.11
N LEU A 264 -15.89 4.24 -9.93
CA LEU A 264 -14.98 4.48 -11.06
C LEU A 264 -14.84 3.23 -11.93
N THR A 265 -14.77 2.04 -11.32
CA THR A 265 -14.67 0.78 -12.07
C THR A 265 -15.91 0.53 -12.93
N VAL A 266 -17.13 0.82 -12.45
CA VAL A 266 -18.37 0.68 -13.24
C VAL A 266 -18.31 1.51 -14.51
N VAL A 267 -17.79 2.74 -14.42
CA VAL A 267 -17.71 3.63 -15.57
C VAL A 267 -16.62 3.19 -16.55
N THR A 268 -15.47 2.71 -16.06
CA THR A 268 -14.33 2.34 -16.92
C THR A 268 -14.40 0.92 -17.46
N PHE A 269 -15.20 0.01 -16.87
CA PHE A 269 -15.18 -1.42 -17.19
C PHE A 269 -15.48 -1.73 -18.67
N ASN A 270 -16.42 -1.00 -19.27
CA ASN A 270 -16.84 -1.22 -20.67
C ASN A 270 -16.19 -0.25 -21.66
N MET A 271 -15.24 0.58 -21.20
CA MET A 271 -14.57 1.54 -22.07
C MET A 271 -13.39 0.90 -22.81
N SER A 272 -13.02 1.48 -23.96
CA SER A 272 -11.78 1.12 -24.64
C SER A 272 -10.57 1.41 -23.74
N VAL A 273 -9.47 0.69 -23.91
CA VAL A 273 -8.27 0.84 -23.06
C VAL A 273 -7.81 2.29 -22.95
N PHE A 274 -7.82 3.02 -24.07
CA PHE A 274 -7.41 4.43 -24.10
C PHE A 274 -8.41 5.37 -23.42
N ALA A 275 -9.71 5.23 -23.70
CA ALA A 275 -10.74 6.07 -23.10
C ALA A 275 -10.88 5.78 -21.60
N GLY A 276 -10.84 4.50 -21.21
CA GLY A 276 -10.84 4.04 -19.83
C GLY A 276 -9.63 4.57 -19.06
N ALA A 277 -8.43 4.52 -19.64
CA ALA A 277 -7.22 5.06 -19.00
C ALA A 277 -7.28 6.59 -18.81
N ALA A 278 -7.73 7.33 -19.83
CA ALA A 278 -7.86 8.79 -19.75
C ALA A 278 -8.91 9.21 -18.71
N LEU A 279 -10.06 8.53 -18.68
CA LEU A 279 -11.09 8.77 -17.68
C LEU A 279 -10.62 8.38 -16.28
N TYR A 280 -9.96 7.23 -16.15
CA TYR A 280 -9.38 6.77 -14.90
C TYR A 280 -8.41 7.82 -14.34
N ALA A 281 -7.42 8.24 -15.14
CA ALA A 281 -6.47 9.28 -14.76
C ALA A 281 -7.16 10.60 -14.36
N SER A 282 -8.22 10.97 -15.08
CA SER A 282 -9.01 12.16 -14.77
C SER A 282 -9.81 12.05 -13.46
N ALA A 283 -10.27 10.85 -13.11
CA ALA A 283 -11.11 10.61 -11.94
C ALA A 283 -10.30 10.36 -10.65
N ILE A 284 -9.08 9.84 -10.77
CA ILE A 284 -8.18 9.57 -9.64
C ILE A 284 -8.00 10.74 -8.65
N PRO A 285 -7.75 12.01 -9.07
CA PRO A 285 -7.51 13.08 -8.11
C PRO A 285 -8.69 13.27 -7.14
N PHE A 286 -9.93 13.09 -7.61
CA PHE A 286 -11.12 13.15 -6.76
C PHE A 286 -11.20 11.98 -5.77
N LEU A 287 -10.83 10.78 -6.21
CA LEU A 287 -10.74 9.61 -5.32
C LEU A 287 -9.62 9.77 -4.28
N ILE A 288 -8.49 10.37 -4.62
CA ILE A 288 -7.41 10.66 -3.66
C ILE A 288 -7.92 11.60 -2.55
N ILE A 289 -8.61 12.67 -2.92
CA ILE A 289 -9.21 13.61 -1.94
C ILE A 289 -10.23 12.88 -1.06
N SER A 290 -11.06 12.01 -1.65
CA SER A 290 -12.01 11.16 -0.92
C SER A 290 -11.31 10.24 0.07
N ALA A 291 -10.23 9.59 -0.36
CA ALA A 291 -9.44 8.68 0.46
C ALA A 291 -8.78 9.41 1.63
N ALA A 292 -8.30 10.64 1.43
CA ALA A 292 -7.72 11.45 2.49
C ALA A 292 -8.75 11.78 3.59
N GLY A 293 -9.98 12.08 3.17
CA GLY A 293 -11.13 12.37 4.05
C GLY A 293 -11.89 11.14 4.55
N ALA A 294 -11.51 9.94 4.12
CA ALA A 294 -12.17 8.70 4.49
C ALA A 294 -11.72 8.21 5.88
N ALA A 295 -12.63 7.53 6.58
CA ALA A 295 -12.36 6.89 7.86
C ALA A 295 -12.62 5.37 7.82
N PRO A 296 -11.86 4.59 7.02
CA PRO A 296 -12.00 3.13 6.95
C PRO A 296 -11.72 2.39 8.28
N ARG A 297 -11.24 3.11 9.30
CA ARG A 297 -10.91 2.54 10.63
C ARG A 297 -12.11 1.91 11.33
N ILE A 298 -13.32 2.37 11.05
CA ILE A 298 -14.56 1.94 11.73
C ILE A 298 -15.09 0.59 11.20
N HIS A 299 -14.62 0.12 10.03
CA HIS A 299 -15.26 -0.97 9.28
C HIS A 299 -14.50 -2.32 9.32
N LEU A 300 -13.97 -2.74 10.48
CA LEU A 300 -13.17 -3.97 10.59
C LEU A 300 -13.96 -5.25 10.26
N GLU A 301 -13.48 -6.05 9.31
CA GLU A 301 -14.01 -7.39 9.00
C GLU A 301 -13.59 -8.41 10.05
N ARG A 302 -14.50 -9.35 10.36
CA ARG A 302 -14.19 -10.49 11.22
C ARG A 302 -13.32 -11.53 10.50
N SER A 303 -13.43 -11.59 9.17
CA SER A 303 -12.66 -12.48 8.30
C SER A 303 -11.64 -11.69 7.49
N ARG A 304 -10.36 -12.03 7.64
CA ARG A 304 -9.27 -11.52 6.80
C ARG A 304 -9.19 -12.35 5.52
N VAL A 305 -9.30 -11.70 4.36
CA VAL A 305 -9.05 -12.35 3.07
C VAL A 305 -7.60 -12.08 2.70
N ARG A 306 -6.78 -13.15 2.65
CA ARG A 306 -5.37 -13.09 2.26
C ARG A 306 -5.22 -12.97 0.75
N MET A 307 -5.72 -11.87 0.19
CA MET A 307 -5.81 -11.68 -1.24
C MET A 307 -4.44 -11.51 -1.89
N PHE A 308 -3.48 -10.90 -1.19
CA PHE A 308 -2.15 -10.62 -1.72
C PHE A 308 -1.13 -11.71 -1.40
N TRP A 309 -1.53 -12.82 -0.77
CA TRP A 309 -0.60 -13.88 -0.41
C TRP A 309 -0.01 -14.60 -1.64
N LEU A 310 -0.84 -15.00 -2.60
CA LEU A 310 -0.40 -15.64 -3.85
C LEU A 310 0.45 -14.68 -4.72
N PRO A 311 -0.03 -13.47 -5.05
CA PRO A 311 0.80 -12.48 -5.74
C PRO A 311 2.06 -12.11 -4.98
N GLY A 312 1.99 -12.03 -3.65
CA GLY A 312 3.10 -11.75 -2.75
C GLY A 312 4.19 -12.80 -2.81
N MET A 313 3.83 -14.09 -2.83
CA MET A 313 4.78 -15.18 -3.01
C MET A 313 5.46 -15.12 -4.38
N CYS A 314 4.67 -14.94 -5.44
CA CYS A 314 5.22 -14.79 -6.79
C CYS A 314 6.14 -13.56 -6.89
N ALA A 315 5.77 -12.46 -6.23
CA ALA A 315 6.54 -11.24 -6.19
C ALA A 315 7.87 -11.41 -5.46
N THR A 316 7.85 -12.08 -4.31
CA THR A 316 9.06 -12.42 -3.55
C THR A 316 9.98 -13.32 -4.36
N LEU A 317 9.45 -14.33 -5.06
CA LEU A 317 10.23 -15.19 -5.94
C LEU A 317 10.84 -14.41 -7.12
N ALA A 318 10.09 -13.50 -7.74
CA ALA A 318 10.59 -12.64 -8.81
C ALA A 318 11.69 -11.68 -8.31
N PHE A 319 11.50 -11.10 -7.12
CA PHE A 319 12.47 -10.21 -6.49
C PHE A 319 13.76 -10.95 -6.12
N MET A 320 13.65 -12.16 -5.56
CA MET A 320 14.79 -13.03 -5.27
C MET A 320 15.52 -13.49 -6.53
N ALA A 321 14.80 -13.73 -7.64
CA ALA A 321 15.40 -14.07 -8.93
C ALA A 321 16.14 -12.87 -9.58
N ALA A 322 15.71 -11.64 -9.30
CA ALA A 322 16.34 -10.42 -9.80
C ALA A 322 17.57 -9.97 -8.98
N MET A 323 17.62 -10.27 -7.67
CA MET A 323 18.74 -9.94 -6.78
C MET A 323 20.12 -10.46 -7.23
N PRO A 324 20.30 -11.70 -7.72
CA PRO A 324 21.60 -12.16 -8.20
C PRO A 324 22.10 -11.40 -9.44
N VAL A 325 21.23 -10.71 -10.19
CA VAL A 325 21.60 -9.86 -11.34
C VAL A 325 22.15 -8.50 -10.89
N ILE A 326 21.80 -8.04 -9.68
CA ILE A 326 22.26 -6.76 -9.11
C ILE A 326 23.61 -6.93 -8.37
N GLN A 327 23.87 -8.10 -7.79
CA GLN A 327 25.11 -8.40 -7.08
C GLN A 327 26.29 -8.81 -7.97
N SER A 328 26.06 -9.08 -9.27
CA SER A 328 27.13 -9.39 -10.23
C SER A 328 27.82 -8.14 -10.81
N ARG A 329 28.13 -7.14 -9.98
CA ARG A 329 29.19 -6.17 -10.31
C ARG A 329 30.49 -6.68 -9.69
N PRO A 330 31.55 -6.90 -10.48
CA PRO A 330 32.76 -7.53 -9.98
C PRO A 330 33.39 -6.67 -8.90
N GLN A 331 33.53 -7.26 -7.72
CA GLN A 331 34.46 -6.84 -6.69
C GLN A 331 35.83 -6.74 -7.37
N LYS A 332 36.35 -5.53 -7.57
CA LYS A 332 37.74 -5.35 -8.01
C LYS A 332 38.61 -6.05 -6.97
N SER A 333 39.17 -7.16 -7.42
CA SER A 333 40.15 -8.00 -6.78
C SER A 333 41.29 -7.15 -6.22
N LYS A 334 41.44 -7.15 -4.90
CA LYS A 334 42.76 -6.95 -4.31
C LYS A 334 43.60 -8.16 -4.69
N LEU A 335 44.50 -7.99 -5.66
CA LEU A 335 45.61 -8.90 -5.89
C LEU A 335 46.84 -8.05 -6.16
N GLY A 336 47.88 -8.24 -5.35
CA GLY A 336 49.16 -7.55 -5.50
C GLY A 336 49.80 -7.17 -4.18
N SER A 337 50.14 -8.17 -3.38
CA SER A 337 51.22 -8.08 -2.40
C SER A 337 52.52 -7.68 -3.12
N SER A 338 53.15 -6.59 -2.68
CA SER A 338 54.60 -6.52 -2.58
C SER A 338 54.95 -5.90 -1.25
N GLN A 339 55.79 -6.65 -0.57
CA GLN A 339 56.33 -6.50 0.75
C GLN A 339 57.50 -5.53 0.69
N GLU A 340 57.59 -4.62 1.66
CA GLU A 340 58.88 -4.13 2.15
C GLU A 340 58.73 -3.80 3.64
N ASP A 341 59.50 -4.54 4.43
CA ASP A 341 59.71 -4.43 5.86
C ASP A 341 60.28 -3.06 6.23
N VAL A 342 59.99 -2.56 7.45
CA VAL A 342 61.01 -2.09 8.41
C VAL A 342 60.36 -2.02 9.80
N ASP A 343 60.90 -2.84 10.70
CA ASP A 343 60.79 -2.76 12.15
C ASP A 343 61.14 -1.37 12.69
N THR A 344 60.37 -0.84 13.66
CA THR A 344 60.95 -0.42 14.95
C THR A 344 59.85 -0.21 15.99
N GLY A 345 59.97 -0.92 17.12
CA GLY A 345 59.17 -0.64 18.31
C GLY A 345 59.60 0.62 19.03
N ALA A 346 58.73 1.14 19.90
CA ALA A 346 59.04 1.66 21.23
C ALA A 346 57.88 2.51 21.76
N GLY A 347 57.51 2.26 23.02
CA GLY A 347 57.51 3.31 24.03
C GLY A 347 56.28 4.21 24.17
N ALA A 348 55.58 3.95 25.28
CA ALA A 348 55.27 4.94 26.33
C ALA A 348 54.22 6.06 26.09
N VAL A 349 53.12 5.93 26.83
CA VAL A 349 52.71 6.80 27.97
C VAL A 349 52.81 8.33 27.78
N SER A 350 51.67 9.03 27.89
CA SER A 350 51.36 10.00 28.98
C SER A 350 50.46 11.18 28.56
N GLY A 351 49.56 11.56 29.48
CA GLY A 351 49.21 12.96 29.80
C GLY A 351 48.14 13.63 28.93
N ALA A 352 46.87 13.74 29.32
CA ALA A 352 46.29 14.51 30.44
C ALA A 352 46.34 16.05 30.28
N CYS A 353 45.14 16.65 30.38
CA CYS A 353 44.83 18.00 30.87
C CYS A 353 45.30 19.17 29.98
N THR A 354 44.56 20.26 29.72
CA THR A 354 43.45 20.95 30.41
C THR A 354 43.08 22.14 29.51
N GLY A 355 41.84 22.64 29.57
CA GLY A 355 41.54 23.97 28.99
C GLY A 355 40.08 24.33 28.76
N SER A 356 39.31 24.39 29.85
CA SER A 356 38.26 25.40 30.12
C SER A 356 37.26 25.82 29.01
N GLU A 357 36.02 25.35 29.20
CA GLU A 357 34.72 26.04 28.97
C GLU A 357 34.63 27.42 29.69
N PRO A 358 33.55 28.26 29.59
CA PRO A 358 32.17 27.98 29.14
C PRO A 358 31.42 29.07 28.32
N VAL A 359 30.36 28.58 27.65
CA VAL A 359 28.96 29.06 27.63
C VAL A 359 28.66 30.52 27.98
N MET A 360 28.00 31.24 27.06
CA MET A 360 26.91 32.15 27.43
C MET A 360 25.71 31.98 26.49
N ARG A 361 24.57 31.68 27.11
CA ARG A 361 23.23 31.43 26.55
C ARG A 361 22.36 32.61 26.95
N LEU A 362 21.20 32.73 26.26
CA LEU A 362 19.95 33.41 26.64
C LEU A 362 19.72 34.79 25.99
N LYS A 363 18.51 35.22 25.62
CA LYS A 363 17.17 34.63 25.30
C LYS A 363 16.24 35.86 25.15
N GLY A 364 15.34 35.88 24.15
CA GLY A 364 14.14 36.76 24.09
C GLY A 364 14.41 38.27 23.93
N GLY A 365 13.55 39.10 23.37
CA GLY A 365 12.14 39.00 23.00
C GLY A 365 11.46 40.34 23.35
N SER A 366 10.62 40.88 22.43
CA SER A 366 9.81 42.12 22.55
C SER A 366 10.60 43.45 22.63
N GLY A 367 10.18 44.61 22.11
CA GLY A 367 8.98 45.06 21.41
C GLY A 367 8.91 46.60 21.50
N SER A 368 8.49 47.26 20.40
CA SER A 368 7.88 48.61 20.26
C SER A 368 8.56 49.91 20.75
N ALA A 369 8.40 50.93 19.87
CA ALA A 369 8.40 52.40 20.06
C ALA A 369 9.73 53.03 20.54
N GLU A 370 10.28 54.07 19.92
CA GLU A 370 9.70 55.28 19.30
C GLU A 370 10.26 55.60 17.91
#